data_AF-A0A668S8P0-F1
#
_entry.id   AF-A0A668S8P0-F1
#
_cell.length_a   1.000
_cell.length_b   1.000
_cell.length_c   1.000
_cell.angle_alpha   90.00
_cell.angle_beta   90.00
_cell.angle_gamma   90.00
#
_symmetry.space_group_name_H-M   'P 1'
#
loop_
_entity.id
_entity.type
_entity.pdbx_description
1 polymer ?
#
loop_
_entity_poly.entity_id
_entity_poly.type
_entity_poly.pdbx_seq_one_letter_code
_entity_poly.pdbx_strand_id
1 'polypeptide(L)'
;MIQGSTPLLFVWNDMNEPSVFSGPELTMLKDAVHCGDWEHRDLHNLYGFYQHMATVEGLITRSGGLERPFVLSRSFFAGSQRLGAVWTGDNVANWEYLKISVPMVLSLSLAGIAFCGADVGGFIQDPEPELLVRWYQAGALQPFFRGHSANVTNRREPWLFGDEVTAAIRTVIQQRYSLLPYWYTLFHQAHTSALPPLRPLWVEFPEEESTFSVDSQYMLGDKKLFIFFFPEVVLWGPDCCIETIPPEGAKRLWTTSSL
;
A
#
# COMPACT_ATOMS: atom_id res chain seq x y z
N MET A 1 19.16 -17.67 16.27
CA MET A 1 17.91 -17.01 16.72
C MET A 1 18.29 -15.90 17.69
N ILE A 2 17.86 -14.66 17.44
CA ILE A 2 18.07 -13.55 18.40
C ILE A 2 17.21 -13.85 19.63
N GLN A 3 17.78 -13.69 20.83
CA GLN A 3 17.07 -13.95 22.09
C GLN A 3 15.79 -13.11 22.15
N GLY A 4 14.65 -13.77 22.35
CA GLY A 4 13.31 -13.13 22.38
C GLY A 4 12.56 -13.10 21.04
N SER A 5 13.19 -13.46 19.91
CA SER A 5 12.49 -13.59 18.62
C SER A 5 11.82 -14.95 18.43
N THR A 6 10.71 -14.98 17.70
CA THR A 6 9.96 -16.20 17.35
C THR A 6 9.72 -16.28 15.83
N PRO A 7 9.32 -17.44 15.28
CA PRO A 7 8.97 -17.55 13.86
C PRO A 7 7.84 -16.59 13.41
N LEU A 8 6.97 -16.16 14.32
CA LEU A 8 5.86 -15.24 14.05
C LEU A 8 6.29 -13.76 13.99
N LEU A 9 7.52 -13.45 14.40
CA LEU A 9 8.05 -12.08 14.39
C LEU A 9 8.58 -11.73 13.01
N PHE A 10 8.02 -10.72 12.37
CA PHE A 10 8.52 -10.13 11.13
C PHE A 10 9.15 -8.75 11.38
N VAL A 11 9.66 -8.08 10.34
CA VAL A 11 10.49 -6.88 10.50
C VAL A 11 9.96 -5.72 9.65
N TRP A 12 10.15 -4.51 10.17
CA TRP A 12 9.93 -3.26 9.46
C TRP A 12 11.26 -2.48 9.45
N ASN A 13 11.75 -2.14 8.26
CA ASN A 13 12.84 -1.20 8.06
C ASN A 13 12.26 0.19 7.79
N ASP A 14 12.52 1.09 8.73
CA ASP A 14 12.19 2.50 8.60
C ASP A 14 13.49 3.33 8.60
N MET A 15 13.38 4.61 8.25
CA MET A 15 14.51 5.56 8.31
C MET A 15 15.68 5.20 7.39
N ASN A 16 15.43 4.42 6.34
CA ASN A 16 16.44 3.79 5.51
C ASN A 16 16.79 4.54 4.21
N GLU A 17 16.53 5.84 4.15
CA GLU A 17 16.96 6.71 3.05
C GLU A 17 18.49 6.81 2.89
N PRO A 18 19.35 6.95 3.93
CA PRO A 18 19.12 6.97 5.38
C PRO A 18 18.67 8.32 5.91
N SER A 19 17.75 8.31 6.88
CA SER A 19 17.36 9.53 7.58
C SER A 19 18.41 9.92 8.64
N VAL A 20 18.97 11.12 8.52
CA VAL A 20 19.97 11.70 9.42
C VAL A 20 19.48 13.08 9.86
N PHE A 21 18.98 13.21 11.09
CA PHE A 21 18.27 14.43 11.54
C PHE A 21 19.10 15.71 11.52
N SER A 22 20.43 15.60 11.64
CA SER A 22 21.37 16.72 11.56
C SER A 22 22.06 16.84 10.19
N GLY A 23 21.71 15.98 9.23
CA GLY A 23 22.32 15.95 7.91
C GLY A 23 21.67 16.91 6.92
N PRO A 24 22.35 17.22 5.78
CA PRO A 24 21.74 17.99 4.71
C PRO A 24 20.50 17.26 4.19
N GLU A 25 19.40 17.99 3.97
CA GLU A 25 18.15 17.40 3.44
C GLU A 25 17.65 16.22 4.30
N LEU A 26 18.02 16.18 5.58
CA LEU A 26 17.77 15.08 6.53
C LEU A 26 18.36 13.73 6.09
N THR A 27 19.46 13.73 5.34
CA THR A 27 20.18 12.51 4.92
C THR A 27 21.70 12.64 5.04
N MET A 28 22.43 11.60 4.63
CA MET A 28 23.88 11.51 4.73
C MET A 28 24.60 12.47 3.77
N LEU A 29 25.79 12.92 4.17
CA LEU A 29 26.66 13.77 3.34
C LEU A 29 27.04 13.07 2.04
N LYS A 30 27.06 13.82 0.93
CA LYS A 30 27.32 13.28 -0.43
C LYS A 30 28.72 12.69 -0.59
N ASP A 31 29.70 13.19 0.14
CA ASP A 31 31.11 12.81 0.14
C ASP A 31 31.46 11.74 1.20
N ALA A 32 30.46 11.22 1.93
CA ALA A 32 30.67 10.06 2.78
C ALA A 32 31.06 8.85 1.92
N VAL A 33 32.06 8.08 2.38
CA VAL A 33 32.64 6.97 1.61
C VAL A 33 32.03 5.63 2.04
N HIS A 34 31.55 4.86 1.07
CA HIS A 34 31.00 3.51 1.20
C HIS A 34 32.07 2.45 0.89
N CYS A 35 31.72 1.18 1.09
CA CYS A 35 32.59 0.05 0.71
C CYS A 35 32.96 0.12 -0.79
N GLY A 36 34.24 -0.10 -1.11
CA GLY A 36 34.76 -0.02 -2.48
C GLY A 36 35.06 1.41 -2.94
N ASP A 37 35.26 2.35 -2.02
CA ASP A 37 35.64 3.74 -2.27
C ASP A 37 34.63 4.55 -3.09
N TRP A 38 33.35 4.14 -3.07
CA TRP A 38 32.25 4.89 -3.69
C TRP A 38 31.77 6.02 -2.77
N GLU A 39 31.46 7.18 -3.34
CA GLU A 39 30.84 8.26 -2.57
C GLU A 39 29.34 8.00 -2.39
N HIS A 40 28.75 8.57 -1.32
CA HIS A 40 27.33 8.42 -1.05
C HIS A 40 26.45 8.95 -2.19
N ARG A 41 26.89 9.98 -2.91
CA ARG A 41 26.19 10.50 -4.09
C ARG A 41 25.94 9.45 -5.17
N ASP A 42 26.80 8.44 -5.27
CA ASP A 42 26.72 7.38 -6.28
C ASP A 42 25.73 6.29 -5.87
N LEU A 43 25.55 6.09 -4.56
CA LEU A 43 24.83 4.95 -3.99
C LEU A 43 23.58 5.33 -3.17
N HIS A 44 23.28 6.63 -3.02
CA HIS A 44 22.23 7.14 -2.13
C HIS A 44 20.91 6.37 -2.26
N ASN A 45 20.35 6.29 -3.47
CA ASN A 45 19.08 5.62 -3.72
C ASN A 45 19.12 4.08 -3.56
N LEU A 46 20.31 3.47 -3.54
CA LEU A 46 20.48 2.04 -3.33
C LEU A 46 20.61 1.67 -1.84
N TYR A 47 20.87 2.65 -0.97
CA TYR A 47 21.09 2.39 0.46
C TYR A 47 19.91 1.65 1.09
N GLY A 48 18.69 2.19 0.92
CA GLY A 48 17.47 1.57 1.45
C GLY A 48 17.18 0.19 0.85
N PHE A 49 17.48 0.01 -0.45
CA PHE A 49 17.37 -1.29 -1.12
C PHE A 49 18.26 -2.35 -0.47
N TYR A 50 19.53 -2.02 -0.19
CA TYR A 50 20.46 -2.96 0.45
C TYR A 50 20.08 -3.29 1.89
N GLN A 51 19.56 -2.32 2.66
CA GLN A 51 19.05 -2.60 4.01
C GLN A 51 17.83 -3.54 3.99
N HIS A 52 16.89 -3.32 3.06
CA HIS A 52 15.72 -4.17 2.87
C HIS A 52 16.15 -5.61 2.51
N MET A 53 17.12 -5.73 1.60
CA MET A 53 17.66 -7.02 1.14
C MET A 53 18.36 -7.77 2.27
N ALA A 54 19.24 -7.12 3.03
CA ALA A 54 19.93 -7.74 4.16
C ALA A 54 18.94 -8.25 5.22
N THR A 55 17.87 -7.49 5.48
CA THR A 55 16.83 -7.91 6.44
C THR A 55 16.06 -9.14 5.93
N VAL A 56 15.71 -9.15 4.64
CA VAL A 56 15.07 -10.30 3.98
C VAL A 56 15.93 -11.55 4.07
N GLU A 57 17.22 -11.45 3.73
CA GLU A 57 18.18 -12.55 3.83
C GLU A 57 18.29 -13.06 5.26
N GLY A 58 18.25 -12.17 6.26
CA GLY A 58 18.21 -12.54 7.67
C GLY A 58 16.99 -13.38 8.05
N LEU A 59 15.79 -13.02 7.56
CA LEU A 59 14.55 -13.78 7.81
C LEU A 59 14.53 -15.15 7.13
N ILE A 60 15.10 -15.26 5.92
CA ILE A 60 15.26 -16.53 5.22
C ILE A 60 16.27 -17.41 5.96
N THR A 61 17.43 -16.85 6.31
CA THR A 61 18.51 -17.59 6.98
C THR A 61 18.08 -18.13 8.34
N ARG A 62 17.37 -17.33 9.16
CA ARG A 62 16.94 -17.79 10.50
C ARG A 62 15.96 -18.97 10.46
N SER A 63 15.25 -19.18 9.34
CA SER A 63 14.31 -20.29 9.14
C SER A 63 14.94 -21.49 8.44
N GLY A 64 16.24 -21.43 8.09
CA GLY A 64 16.88 -22.45 7.25
C GLY A 64 16.37 -22.47 5.81
N GLY A 65 15.83 -21.35 5.31
CA GLY A 65 15.29 -21.23 3.96
C GLY A 65 13.87 -21.78 3.77
N LEU A 66 13.17 -22.13 4.85
CA LEU A 66 11.84 -22.73 4.80
C LEU A 66 10.70 -21.71 4.74
N GLU A 67 10.91 -20.53 5.32
CA GLU A 67 9.86 -19.52 5.46
C GLU A 67 10.04 -18.36 4.48
N ARG A 68 8.92 -17.86 3.95
CA ARG A 68 8.94 -16.64 3.13
C ARG A 68 9.08 -15.42 4.05
N PRO A 69 9.93 -14.45 3.69
CA PRO A 69 10.12 -13.23 4.46
C PRO A 69 8.90 -12.31 4.32
N PHE A 70 8.64 -11.52 5.36
CA PHE A 70 7.84 -10.29 5.26
C PHE A 70 8.66 -9.17 5.88
N VAL A 71 9.05 -8.21 5.05
CA VAL A 71 9.75 -6.99 5.46
C VAL A 71 9.08 -5.80 4.80
N LEU A 72 8.65 -4.84 5.61
CA LEU A 72 8.20 -3.53 5.15
C LEU A 72 9.41 -2.59 5.06
N SER A 73 9.52 -1.80 3.98
CA SER A 73 10.60 -0.81 3.80
C SER A 73 10.06 0.56 3.42
N ARG A 74 10.67 1.65 3.93
CA ARG A 74 10.30 3.02 3.56
C ARG A 74 10.94 3.42 2.23
N SER A 75 12.26 3.36 2.20
CA SER A 75 13.06 3.60 1.01
C SER A 75 13.17 2.35 0.14
N PHE A 76 13.22 2.56 -1.17
CA PHE A 76 13.24 1.48 -2.15
C PHE A 76 13.90 1.95 -3.46
N PHE A 77 14.26 0.98 -4.30
CA PHE A 77 14.80 1.23 -5.64
C PHE A 77 14.24 0.21 -6.64
N ALA A 78 14.59 0.35 -7.91
CA ALA A 78 14.30 -0.67 -8.92
C ALA A 78 14.84 -2.04 -8.46
N GLY A 79 13.94 -3.02 -8.30
CA GLY A 79 14.26 -4.34 -7.77
C GLY A 79 13.74 -4.62 -6.36
N SER A 80 13.30 -3.60 -5.60
CA SER A 80 12.75 -3.78 -4.25
C SER A 80 11.48 -4.64 -4.21
N GLN A 81 10.77 -4.83 -5.33
CA GLN A 81 9.62 -5.74 -5.41
C GLN A 81 9.97 -7.21 -5.07
N ARG A 82 11.25 -7.59 -5.14
CA ARG A 82 11.72 -8.92 -4.74
C ARG A 82 11.81 -9.11 -3.23
N LEU A 83 11.76 -8.02 -2.47
CA LEU A 83 12.17 -7.98 -1.05
C LEU A 83 10.97 -7.88 -0.10
N GLY A 84 9.84 -7.34 -0.56
CA GLY A 84 8.64 -7.28 0.27
C GLY A 84 7.79 -6.06 -0.01
N ALA A 85 7.17 -5.54 1.04
CA ALA A 85 6.24 -4.42 0.95
C ALA A 85 6.95 -3.08 1.10
N VAL A 86 6.35 -2.03 0.53
CA VAL A 86 6.68 -0.62 0.80
C VAL A 86 5.41 0.13 1.19
N TRP A 87 5.56 1.33 1.76
CA TRP A 87 4.42 2.24 1.96
C TRP A 87 4.81 3.67 1.62
N THR A 88 3.81 4.54 1.43
CA THR A 88 4.00 5.92 0.95
C THR A 88 4.57 6.89 1.99
N GLY A 89 5.06 6.41 3.14
CA GLY A 89 5.60 7.26 4.20
C GLY A 89 4.53 7.99 5.01
N ASP A 90 4.97 9.05 5.68
CA ASP A 90 4.24 9.83 6.68
C ASP A 90 3.17 10.74 6.03
N ASN A 91 2.00 10.17 5.72
CA ASN A 91 0.85 10.89 5.17
C ASN A 91 0.02 11.63 6.25
N VAL A 92 -0.94 12.47 5.84
CA VAL A 92 -1.78 13.26 6.75
C VAL A 92 -3.21 12.72 6.80
N ALA A 93 -3.86 12.81 7.95
CA ALA A 93 -5.24 12.43 8.19
C ALA A 93 -6.25 13.44 7.61
N ASN A 94 -6.29 13.58 6.28
CA ASN A 94 -7.30 14.38 5.58
C ASN A 94 -7.73 13.74 4.25
N TRP A 95 -8.78 14.28 3.65
CA TRP A 95 -9.37 13.79 2.39
C TRP A 95 -8.45 13.89 1.18
N GLU A 96 -7.57 14.90 1.11
CA GLU A 96 -6.62 15.05 0.00
C GLU A 96 -5.56 13.95 0.04
N TYR A 97 -5.08 13.58 1.22
CA TYR A 97 -4.13 12.47 1.39
C TYR A 97 -4.79 11.09 1.21
N LEU A 98 -6.07 10.96 1.54
CA LEU A 98 -6.87 9.80 1.14
C LEU A 98 -6.88 9.69 -0.40
N LYS A 99 -7.27 10.76 -1.08
CA LYS A 99 -7.38 10.84 -2.53
C LYS A 99 -6.04 10.56 -3.23
N ILE A 100 -4.95 11.19 -2.79
CA ILE A 100 -3.62 11.04 -3.42
C ILE A 100 -3.01 9.65 -3.21
N SER A 101 -3.50 8.87 -2.23
CA SER A 101 -3.00 7.50 -2.01
C SER A 101 -3.20 6.59 -3.23
N VAL A 102 -4.26 6.82 -4.01
CA VAL A 102 -4.55 6.03 -5.22
C VAL A 102 -3.51 6.26 -6.33
N PRO A 103 -3.30 7.49 -6.84
CA PRO A 103 -2.28 7.73 -7.85
C PRO A 103 -0.88 7.30 -7.39
N MET A 104 -0.54 7.46 -6.10
CA MET A 104 0.74 6.99 -5.56
C MET A 104 0.88 5.46 -5.65
N VAL A 105 -0.10 4.70 -5.16
CA VAL A 105 -0.10 3.23 -5.20
C VAL A 105 -0.15 2.71 -6.65
N LEU A 106 -0.89 3.37 -7.54
CA LEU A 106 -0.92 3.03 -8.96
C LEU A 106 0.43 3.28 -9.63
N SER A 107 1.09 4.41 -9.35
CA SER A 107 2.41 4.71 -9.90
C SER A 107 3.46 3.65 -9.49
N LEU A 108 3.45 3.22 -8.22
CA LEU A 108 4.31 2.16 -7.71
C LEU A 108 4.00 0.81 -8.37
N SER A 109 2.71 0.48 -8.51
CA SER A 109 2.26 -0.74 -9.15
C SER A 109 2.74 -0.83 -10.60
N LEU A 110 2.64 0.27 -11.36
CA LEU A 110 3.17 0.37 -12.72
C LEU A 110 4.70 0.26 -12.79
N ALA A 111 5.41 0.80 -11.79
CA ALA A 111 6.87 0.66 -11.66
C ALA A 111 7.30 -0.74 -11.19
N GLY A 112 6.37 -1.70 -11.04
CA GLY A 112 6.64 -3.06 -10.61
C GLY A 112 6.66 -3.27 -9.09
N ILE A 113 6.48 -2.22 -8.30
CA ILE A 113 6.39 -2.27 -6.83
C ILE A 113 4.92 -2.54 -6.43
N ALA A 114 4.50 -3.77 -6.70
CA ALA A 114 3.10 -4.19 -6.59
C ALA A 114 2.59 -4.39 -5.15
N PHE A 115 3.48 -4.52 -4.16
CA PHE A 115 3.12 -4.68 -2.74
C PHE A 115 3.27 -3.35 -2.00
N CYS A 116 2.37 -2.40 -2.27
CA CYS A 116 2.40 -1.07 -1.68
C CYS A 116 1.04 -0.63 -1.12
N GLY A 117 1.06 0.42 -0.29
CA GLY A 117 -0.14 1.00 0.33
C GLY A 117 0.20 2.28 1.10
N ALA A 118 -0.83 2.95 1.60
CA ALA A 118 -0.70 4.12 2.46
C ALA A 118 -1.21 3.83 3.88
N ASP A 119 -0.80 4.66 4.85
CA ASP A 119 -1.26 4.51 6.22
C ASP A 119 -2.74 4.88 6.36
N VAL A 120 -3.53 3.89 6.76
CA VAL A 120 -4.99 3.98 6.91
C VAL A 120 -5.31 4.89 8.10
N GLY A 121 -6.04 5.96 7.82
CA GLY A 121 -6.36 7.02 8.76
C GLY A 121 -5.39 8.20 8.73
N GLY A 122 -4.29 8.12 7.96
CA GLY A 122 -3.26 9.15 7.85
C GLY A 122 -2.32 9.22 9.07
N PHE A 123 -1.00 9.18 8.89
CA PHE A 123 -0.01 9.11 9.96
C PHE A 123 -0.03 10.32 10.90
N ILE A 124 -0.07 11.54 10.34
CA ILE A 124 -0.11 12.81 11.06
C ILE A 124 -1.56 13.29 11.20
N GLN A 125 -1.90 13.92 12.33
CA GLN A 125 -3.23 14.44 12.68
C GLN A 125 -4.27 13.34 12.99
N ASP A 126 -5.41 13.76 13.52
CA ASP A 126 -6.52 12.89 13.90
C ASP A 126 -7.63 12.97 12.84
N PRO A 127 -8.02 11.84 12.20
CA PRO A 127 -9.12 11.83 11.25
C PRO A 127 -10.46 11.92 11.97
N GLU A 128 -11.42 12.64 11.41
CA GLU A 128 -12.82 12.50 11.83
C GLU A 128 -13.35 11.08 11.56
N PRO A 129 -14.40 10.62 12.27
CA PRO A 129 -14.85 9.24 12.17
C PRO A 129 -15.24 8.82 10.75
N GLU A 130 -15.87 9.71 9.97
CA GLU A 130 -16.22 9.44 8.58
C GLU A 130 -14.97 9.21 7.72
N LEU A 131 -13.98 10.11 7.81
CA LEU A 131 -12.73 9.99 7.09
C LEU A 131 -12.01 8.68 7.44
N LEU A 132 -12.04 8.26 8.71
CA LEU A 132 -11.48 6.97 9.12
C LEU A 132 -12.18 5.80 8.42
N VAL A 133 -13.52 5.77 8.38
CA VAL A 133 -14.28 4.74 7.64
C VAL A 133 -13.87 4.72 6.17
N ARG A 134 -13.77 5.88 5.52
CA ARG A 134 -13.36 5.98 4.11
C ARG A 134 -11.92 5.50 3.88
N TRP A 135 -11.01 5.81 4.80
CA TRP A 135 -9.66 5.25 4.79
C TRP A 135 -9.64 3.72 4.89
N TYR A 136 -10.48 3.13 5.73
CA TYR A 136 -10.59 1.67 5.81
C TYR A 136 -11.12 1.08 4.51
N GLN A 137 -12.16 1.69 3.91
CA GLN A 137 -12.71 1.27 2.62
C GLN A 137 -11.65 1.32 1.51
N ALA A 138 -10.83 2.37 1.51
CA ALA A 138 -9.68 2.53 0.62
C ALA A 138 -8.60 1.48 0.82
N GLY A 139 -8.04 1.42 2.03
CA GLY A 139 -6.89 0.60 2.34
C GLY A 139 -7.20 -0.88 2.21
N ALA A 140 -8.45 -1.29 2.48
CA ALA A 140 -8.88 -2.67 2.27
C ALA A 140 -8.78 -3.11 0.80
N LEU A 141 -8.73 -2.17 -0.14
CA LEU A 141 -8.55 -2.43 -1.56
C LEU A 141 -7.12 -2.15 -2.06
N GLN A 142 -6.19 -1.74 -1.20
CA GLN A 142 -4.77 -1.56 -1.53
C GLN A 142 -3.95 -2.83 -1.20
N PRO A 143 -2.87 -3.13 -1.95
CA PRO A 143 -2.07 -4.34 -1.75
C PRO A 143 -1.54 -4.50 -0.33
N PHE A 144 -0.98 -3.44 0.26
CA PHE A 144 -0.56 -3.39 1.66
C PHE A 144 -1.57 -2.59 2.50
N PHE A 145 -2.11 -3.21 3.55
CA PHE A 145 -3.19 -2.66 4.36
C PHE A 145 -2.78 -2.58 5.84
N ARG A 146 -2.50 -1.35 6.32
CA ARG A 146 -2.02 -1.07 7.68
C ARG A 146 -2.65 0.21 8.23
N GLY A 147 -3.21 0.13 9.44
CA GLY A 147 -3.48 1.32 10.26
C GLY A 147 -2.23 1.70 11.07
N HIS A 148 -1.80 2.95 11.00
CA HIS A 148 -0.61 3.45 11.70
C HIS A 148 -0.76 4.93 12.06
N SER A 149 -0.17 5.39 13.16
CA SER A 149 -0.24 6.78 13.65
C SER A 149 1.08 7.25 14.22
N ALA A 150 1.29 8.57 14.16
CA ALA A 150 2.31 9.23 14.95
C ALA A 150 2.03 9.10 16.45
N ASN A 151 3.08 9.15 17.26
CA ASN A 151 3.01 9.02 18.72
C ASN A 151 2.21 10.14 19.43
N VAL A 152 1.97 11.26 18.75
CA VAL A 152 1.25 12.43 19.29
C VAL A 152 -0.26 12.42 18.97
N THR A 153 -0.74 11.49 18.14
CA THR A 153 -2.17 11.42 17.78
C THR A 153 -2.98 10.70 18.85
N ASN A 154 -4.29 10.88 18.82
CA ASN A 154 -5.21 10.11 19.66
C ASN A 154 -5.20 8.63 19.30
N ARG A 155 -5.60 7.79 20.27
CA ARG A 155 -5.84 6.36 20.02
C ARG A 155 -7.00 6.22 19.05
N ARG A 156 -6.82 5.34 18.07
CA ARG A 156 -7.76 5.18 16.94
C ARG A 156 -7.93 3.75 16.47
N GLU A 157 -7.76 2.80 17.38
CA GLU A 157 -8.22 1.44 17.13
C GLU A 157 -9.71 1.46 16.72
N PRO A 158 -10.14 0.67 15.72
CA PRO A 158 -11.47 0.80 15.10
C PRO A 158 -12.67 0.77 16.06
N TRP A 159 -12.53 0.12 17.20
CA TRP A 159 -13.57 -0.02 18.22
C TRP A 159 -13.74 1.19 19.15
N LEU A 160 -12.94 2.25 18.95
CA LEU A 160 -12.99 3.46 19.80
C LEU A 160 -13.98 4.53 19.30
N PHE A 161 -14.57 4.37 18.11
CA PHE A 161 -15.38 5.39 17.43
C PHE A 161 -16.90 5.14 17.53
N GLY A 162 -17.34 4.39 18.54
CA GLY A 162 -18.74 4.01 18.71
C GLY A 162 -19.19 2.86 17.79
N ASP A 163 -20.38 2.33 18.06
CA ASP A 163 -20.84 1.07 17.46
C ASP A 163 -21.02 1.14 15.94
N GLU A 164 -21.47 2.29 15.43
CA GLU A 164 -21.76 2.48 14.00
C GLU A 164 -20.48 2.48 13.15
N VAL A 165 -19.50 3.28 13.53
CA VAL A 165 -18.18 3.33 12.88
C VAL A 165 -17.46 1.99 13.01
N THR A 166 -17.54 1.37 14.20
CA THR A 166 -16.97 0.04 14.43
C THR A 166 -17.61 -1.00 13.52
N ALA A 167 -18.93 -0.96 13.33
CA ALA A 167 -19.65 -1.85 12.43
C ALA A 167 -19.24 -1.64 10.98
N ALA A 168 -19.16 -0.38 10.53
CA ALA A 168 -18.72 -0.04 9.18
C ALA A 168 -17.30 -0.57 8.90
N ILE A 169 -16.33 -0.29 9.77
CA ILE A 169 -14.94 -0.76 9.62
C ILE A 169 -14.87 -2.30 9.69
N ARG A 170 -15.64 -2.93 10.58
CA ARG A 170 -15.71 -4.41 10.69
C ARG A 170 -16.16 -5.04 9.37
N THR A 171 -17.20 -4.51 8.73
CA THR A 171 -17.69 -5.00 7.44
C THR A 171 -16.59 -4.92 6.37
N VAL A 172 -15.86 -3.81 6.31
CA VAL A 172 -14.76 -3.61 5.37
C VAL A 172 -13.63 -4.62 5.60
N ILE A 173 -13.23 -4.85 6.85
CA ILE A 173 -12.20 -5.83 7.19
C ILE A 173 -12.68 -7.24 6.80
N GLN A 174 -13.92 -7.61 7.12
CA GLN A 174 -14.48 -8.91 6.74
C GLN A 174 -14.48 -9.12 5.21
N GLN A 175 -14.74 -8.07 4.43
CA GLN A 175 -14.66 -8.11 2.97
C GLN A 175 -13.23 -8.29 2.46
N ARG A 176 -12.24 -7.59 3.03
CA ARG A 176 -10.82 -7.85 2.71
C ARG A 176 -10.46 -9.30 2.99
N TYR A 177 -10.91 -9.85 4.11
CA TYR A 177 -10.66 -11.25 4.47
C TYR A 177 -11.35 -12.24 3.52
N SER A 178 -12.58 -11.98 3.07
CA SER A 178 -13.26 -12.84 2.10
C SER A 178 -12.60 -12.82 0.71
N LEU A 179 -11.94 -11.70 0.35
CA LEU A 179 -11.16 -11.55 -0.87
C LEU A 179 -9.74 -12.10 -0.79
N LEU A 180 -9.26 -12.62 0.35
CA LEU A 180 -7.88 -13.12 0.47
C LEU A 180 -7.48 -14.16 -0.59
N PRO A 181 -8.33 -15.13 -0.98
CA PRO A 181 -7.99 -16.05 -2.06
C PRO A 181 -7.77 -15.34 -3.40
N TYR A 182 -8.55 -14.29 -3.68
CA TYR A 182 -8.41 -13.48 -4.88
C TYR A 182 -7.12 -12.64 -4.82
N TRP A 183 -6.89 -11.92 -3.72
CA TRP A 183 -5.64 -11.18 -3.49
C TRP A 183 -4.40 -12.05 -3.65
N TYR A 184 -4.41 -13.24 -3.06
CA TYR A 184 -3.29 -14.17 -3.14
C TYR A 184 -3.05 -14.66 -4.58
N THR A 185 -4.12 -14.83 -5.36
CA THR A 185 -4.03 -15.15 -6.79
C THR A 185 -3.42 -13.99 -7.58
N LEU A 186 -3.79 -12.74 -7.29
CA LEU A 186 -3.21 -11.56 -7.93
C LEU A 186 -1.73 -11.38 -7.58
N PHE A 187 -1.33 -11.61 -6.32
CA PHE A 187 0.08 -11.61 -5.95
C PHE A 187 0.86 -12.73 -6.63
N HIS A 188 0.25 -13.90 -6.85
CA HIS A 188 0.86 -14.97 -7.66
C HIS A 188 1.05 -14.55 -9.13
N GLN A 189 0.07 -13.85 -9.73
CA GLN A 189 0.22 -13.29 -11.09
C GLN A 189 1.31 -12.21 -11.14
N ALA A 190 1.39 -11.34 -10.14
CA ALA A 190 2.45 -10.35 -10.03
C ALA A 190 3.83 -11.04 -9.94
N HIS A 191 3.94 -12.12 -9.18
CA HIS A 191 5.17 -12.89 -9.04
C HIS A 191 5.58 -13.63 -10.33
N THR A 192 4.63 -14.22 -11.05
CA THR A 192 4.92 -15.12 -12.20
C THR A 192 4.89 -14.42 -13.56
N SER A 193 4.17 -13.31 -13.68
CA SER A 193 3.89 -12.64 -14.96
C SER A 193 4.05 -11.11 -14.90
N ALA A 194 4.53 -10.55 -13.78
CA ALA A 194 4.70 -9.11 -13.58
C ALA A 194 3.42 -8.27 -13.75
N LEU A 195 2.23 -8.88 -13.62
CA LEU A 195 0.95 -8.19 -13.66
C LEU A 195 0.55 -7.77 -12.24
N PRO A 196 0.53 -6.46 -11.90
CA PRO A 196 0.25 -6.03 -10.53
C PRO A 196 -1.22 -6.26 -10.15
N PRO A 197 -1.53 -6.41 -8.84
CA PRO A 197 -2.91 -6.52 -8.37
C PRO A 197 -3.74 -5.27 -8.69
N LEU A 198 -3.18 -4.07 -8.51
CA LEU A 198 -3.84 -2.81 -8.84
C LEU A 198 -3.38 -2.31 -10.19
N ARG A 199 -4.33 -1.97 -11.06
CA ARG A 199 -4.06 -1.55 -12.44
C ARG A 199 -4.84 -0.26 -12.75
N PRO A 200 -4.19 0.78 -13.30
CA PRO A 200 -4.92 1.87 -13.92
C PRO A 200 -5.85 1.34 -15.01
N LEU A 201 -6.95 2.04 -15.25
CA LEU A 201 -7.96 1.60 -16.23
C LEU A 201 -7.35 1.37 -17.62
N TRP A 202 -6.46 2.25 -18.06
CA TRP A 202 -5.83 2.17 -19.39
C TRP A 202 -4.98 0.90 -19.61
N VAL A 203 -4.56 0.21 -18.54
CA VAL A 203 -3.87 -1.09 -18.67
C VAL A 203 -4.84 -2.17 -19.18
N GLU A 204 -6.10 -2.15 -18.74
CA GLU A 204 -7.15 -3.09 -19.15
C GLU A 204 -7.92 -2.61 -20.39
N PHE A 205 -7.88 -1.30 -20.66
CA PHE A 205 -8.60 -0.61 -21.74
C PHE A 205 -7.66 0.29 -22.55
N PRO A 206 -6.64 -0.27 -23.24
CA PRO A 206 -5.61 0.52 -23.91
C PRO A 206 -6.11 1.30 -25.15
N GLU A 207 -7.27 0.93 -25.70
CA GLU A 207 -7.88 1.61 -26.84
C GLU A 207 -8.77 2.80 -26.42
N GLU A 208 -9.02 2.97 -25.12
CA GLU A 208 -9.94 3.98 -24.59
C GLU A 208 -9.15 5.16 -24.03
N GLU A 209 -8.82 6.13 -24.88
CA GLU A 209 -8.00 7.31 -24.53
C GLU A 209 -8.55 8.10 -23.34
N SER A 210 -9.88 8.07 -23.12
CA SER A 210 -10.54 8.71 -21.98
C SER A 210 -10.06 8.18 -20.62
N THR A 211 -9.46 6.99 -20.58
CA THR A 211 -8.97 6.34 -19.36
C THR A 211 -7.52 6.72 -18.99
N PHE A 212 -6.78 7.38 -19.90
CA PHE A 212 -5.33 7.56 -19.75
C PHE A 212 -4.96 8.50 -18.61
N SER A 213 -5.82 9.47 -18.30
CA SER A 213 -5.65 10.41 -17.19
C SER A 213 -6.43 10.03 -15.93
N VAL A 214 -7.13 8.89 -15.92
CA VAL A 214 -7.94 8.48 -14.77
C VAL A 214 -7.03 7.87 -13.69
N ASP A 215 -6.90 8.59 -12.59
CA ASP A 215 -6.07 8.22 -11.43
C ASP A 215 -6.87 8.12 -10.12
N SER A 216 -8.18 8.37 -10.18
CA SER A 216 -9.13 8.23 -9.07
C SER A 216 -9.92 6.91 -9.13
N GLN A 217 -9.62 6.07 -10.11
CA GLN A 217 -10.29 4.78 -10.33
C GLN A 217 -9.27 3.76 -10.79
N TYR A 218 -9.48 2.50 -10.43
CA TYR A 218 -8.55 1.43 -10.76
C TYR A 218 -9.24 0.08 -10.83
N MET A 219 -8.56 -0.88 -11.42
CA MET A 219 -8.94 -2.28 -11.46
C MET A 219 -8.21 -3.05 -10.38
N LEU A 220 -8.90 -3.99 -9.73
CA LEU A 220 -8.27 -5.03 -8.91
C LEU A 220 -8.24 -6.32 -9.72
N GLY A 221 -7.07 -6.63 -10.31
CA GLY A 221 -6.89 -7.73 -11.24
C GLY A 221 -7.35 -7.38 -12.65
N ASP A 222 -7.92 -8.36 -13.35
CA ASP A 222 -8.45 -8.21 -14.70
C ASP A 222 -9.83 -7.51 -14.70
N LYS A 223 -10.52 -7.50 -15.84
CA LYS A 223 -11.85 -6.87 -16.10
C LYS A 223 -13.00 -7.26 -15.15
N LYS A 224 -12.73 -7.99 -14.07
CA LYS A 224 -13.71 -8.51 -13.12
C LYS A 224 -14.04 -7.57 -11.97
N LEU A 225 -13.15 -6.61 -11.64
CA LEU A 225 -13.35 -5.73 -10.48
C LEU A 225 -12.91 -4.28 -10.73
N PHE A 226 -13.88 -3.42 -11.02
CA PHE A 226 -13.66 -1.97 -11.17
C PHE A 226 -13.87 -1.25 -9.85
N ILE A 227 -13.01 -0.30 -9.52
CA ILE A 227 -13.01 0.45 -8.25
C ILE A 227 -13.11 1.94 -8.53
N PHE A 228 -14.23 2.55 -8.17
CA PHE A 228 -14.34 4.01 -8.05
C PHE A 228 -13.92 4.41 -6.65
N PHE A 229 -13.13 5.48 -6.52
CA PHE A 229 -12.58 5.86 -5.22
C PHE A 229 -13.14 7.16 -4.63
N PHE A 230 -13.95 7.92 -5.36
CA PHE A 230 -14.45 9.20 -4.85
C PHE A 230 -15.75 9.66 -5.51
N PRO A 231 -16.74 10.20 -4.75
CA PRO A 231 -16.81 10.31 -3.28
C PRO A 231 -17.20 9.01 -2.56
N GLU A 232 -17.46 7.93 -3.31
CA GLU A 232 -17.81 6.61 -2.77
C GLU A 232 -16.88 5.54 -3.33
N VAL A 233 -16.51 4.57 -2.49
CA VAL A 233 -15.86 3.34 -2.95
C VAL A 233 -16.91 2.43 -3.57
N VAL A 234 -16.84 2.16 -4.88
CA VAL A 234 -17.79 1.27 -5.56
C VAL A 234 -17.03 0.19 -6.31
N LEU A 235 -17.32 -1.07 -5.98
CA LEU A 235 -16.80 -2.24 -6.69
C LEU A 235 -17.82 -2.78 -7.70
N TRP A 236 -17.35 -3.17 -8.89
CA TRP A 236 -18.18 -3.70 -10.00
C TRP A 236 -17.76 -5.09 -10.46
N GLY A 237 -18.69 -5.90 -10.96
CA GLY A 237 -18.42 -7.23 -11.51
C GLY A 237 -18.07 -7.27 -13.01
N PRO A 238 -17.84 -8.46 -13.59
CA PRO A 238 -17.31 -8.68 -14.95
C PRO A 238 -18.17 -8.21 -16.13
N ASP A 239 -19.41 -7.75 -15.91
CA ASP A 239 -20.36 -7.35 -16.97
C ASP A 239 -20.46 -5.83 -17.16
N CYS A 240 -19.57 -5.03 -16.56
CA CYS A 240 -19.62 -3.57 -16.65
C CYS A 240 -19.01 -3.03 -17.94
N CYS A 241 -19.82 -2.29 -18.72
CA CYS A 241 -19.33 -1.36 -19.74
C CYS A 241 -18.52 -0.23 -19.08
N ILE A 242 -17.54 0.30 -19.81
CA ILE A 242 -16.70 1.45 -19.42
C ILE A 242 -17.57 2.70 -19.45
N GLU A 243 -18.48 2.84 -18.49
CA GLU A 243 -19.11 4.11 -18.23
C GLU A 243 -18.39 4.73 -17.03
N THR A 244 -17.91 5.96 -17.22
CA THR A 244 -17.40 6.85 -16.16
C THR A 244 -18.47 7.19 -15.11
N ILE A 245 -19.68 6.66 -15.29
CA ILE A 245 -20.90 6.79 -14.49
C ILE A 245 -21.46 5.36 -14.36
N PRO A 246 -22.04 4.93 -13.23
CA PRO A 246 -22.60 3.59 -13.11
C PRO A 246 -23.78 3.38 -14.10
N PRO A 247 -23.79 2.32 -14.93
CA PRO A 247 -24.95 1.98 -15.76
C PRO A 247 -26.13 1.54 -14.87
N GLU A 248 -27.35 1.84 -15.28
CA GLU A 248 -28.58 1.37 -14.60
C GLU A 248 -28.58 -0.17 -14.50
N GLY A 249 -28.45 -0.72 -13.27
CA GLY A 249 -28.38 -2.17 -13.00
C GLY A 249 -27.10 -2.63 -12.30
N ALA A 250 -26.12 -1.75 -12.23
CA ALA A 250 -25.04 -1.69 -11.27
C ALA A 250 -25.27 -2.38 -9.89
N LYS A 251 -24.54 -3.47 -9.59
CA LYS A 251 -24.50 -4.08 -8.23
C LYS A 251 -23.47 -3.39 -7.33
N ARG A 252 -23.94 -2.46 -6.50
CA ARG A 252 -23.14 -1.75 -5.49
C ARG A 252 -22.70 -2.74 -4.39
N LEU A 253 -21.42 -3.12 -4.34
CA LEU A 253 -20.90 -4.05 -3.32
C LEU A 253 -20.61 -3.38 -1.97
N TRP A 254 -20.45 -2.04 -1.95
CA TRP A 254 -20.14 -1.25 -0.75
C TRP A 254 -21.23 -0.21 -0.56
N THR A 255 -22.22 -0.55 0.26
CA THR A 255 -23.17 0.41 0.81
C THR A 255 -23.00 0.39 2.32
N THR A 256 -22.24 1.33 2.86
CA THR A 256 -22.61 1.86 4.16
C THR A 256 -23.63 2.94 3.84
N SER A 257 -24.92 2.60 3.92
CA SER A 257 -25.98 3.60 3.98
C SER A 257 -25.54 4.68 4.97
N SER A 258 -25.44 5.91 4.47
CA SER A 258 -25.23 7.17 5.21
C SER A 258 -24.98 7.00 6.72
N LEU A 259 -23.71 7.09 7.11
CA LEU A 259 -23.35 7.80 8.34
C LEU A 259 -23.76 9.27 8.19
#